data_AF-A0A6L9SIF1-F1
#
_entry.id   AF-A0A6L9SIF1-F1
#
_cell.length_a   1.000
_cell.length_b   1.000
_cell.length_c   1.000
_cell.angle_alpha   90.00
_cell.angle_beta   90.00
_cell.angle_gamma   90.00
#
_symmetry.space_group_name_H-M   'P 1'
#
loop_
_entity.id
_entity.type
_entity.pdbx_description
1 polymer ?
#
loop_
_entity_poly.entity_id
_entity_poly.type
_entity_poly.pdbx_seq_one_letter_code
_entity_poly.pdbx_strand_id
1 'polypeptide(L)'
;MNEVDYSQWLESIFRKVRRFSVLFLQIGASSEPARRALRASNLTVISVAEYLVCESADAHRLIVIDELESMLRSSAEISMGALRERVLADVDSGCGVILLSRAPRVAFPPVPGSSLLDDASFGHAPLDGVTAPGQLPTCVIDGVAVDEVIRTALTELGPEVCASLDRVVYENLLVGKAALDQLDARELEALDGVGFTSIRNQKRSWNFPKYLKPLKESLDAVLAGHVEPQAQLAEIGSGLWQIERMIRRAVRQRAVAAWGDKWRSQCLNGALPRVVLERATDSAYYGAVSLKQLRDPLEWLTLSELLSLKDRKEIGDLGLKPAMWRHFATQIMPIRNRLAHMRMLRPEDSAEVAKWLRVLELKLFVEGA
;
A
#
# COMPACT_ATOMS: atom_id res chain seq x y z
N MET A 1 -17.27 17.97 31.83
CA MET A 1 -17.41 17.32 30.52
C MET A 1 -18.06 15.97 30.76
N ASN A 2 -19.13 15.64 30.03
CA ASN A 2 -19.78 14.34 30.20
C ASN A 2 -18.82 13.25 29.73
N GLU A 3 -18.55 12.30 30.61
CA GLU A 3 -17.81 11.07 30.28
C GLU A 3 -18.61 10.33 29.18
N VAL A 4 -17.95 10.00 28.07
CA VAL A 4 -18.60 9.23 27.01
C VAL A 4 -18.78 7.81 27.54
N ASP A 5 -20.03 7.38 27.70
CA ASP A 5 -20.37 6.04 28.14
C ASP A 5 -20.14 5.03 27.01
N TYR A 6 -19.09 4.20 27.17
CA TYR A 6 -18.73 3.15 26.22
C TYR A 6 -19.44 1.80 26.51
N SER A 7 -20.30 1.71 27.53
CA SER A 7 -20.88 0.44 27.98
C SER A 7 -21.67 -0.27 26.89
N GLN A 8 -22.53 0.45 26.15
CA GLN A 8 -23.32 -0.14 25.06
C GLN A 8 -22.44 -0.64 23.91
N TRP A 9 -21.37 0.08 23.59
CA TRP A 9 -20.42 -0.33 22.58
C TRP A 9 -19.66 -1.59 23.03
N LEU A 10 -19.15 -1.64 24.27
CA LEU A 10 -18.49 -2.81 24.83
C LEU A 10 -19.40 -4.05 24.79
N GLU A 11 -20.67 -3.92 25.16
CA GLU A 11 -21.64 -5.01 25.04
C GLU A 11 -21.84 -5.49 23.59
N SER A 12 -21.82 -4.56 22.62
CA SER A 12 -21.92 -4.90 21.21
C SER A 12 -20.70 -5.68 20.71
N ILE A 13 -19.50 -5.29 21.19
CA ILE A 13 -18.24 -5.98 20.92
C ILE A 13 -18.28 -7.40 21.50
N PHE A 14 -18.73 -7.57 22.75
CA PHE A 14 -18.85 -8.90 23.37
C PHE A 14 -19.85 -9.80 22.65
N ARG A 15 -21.00 -9.25 22.24
CA ARG A 15 -21.98 -9.99 21.42
C ARG A 15 -21.37 -10.43 20.09
N LYS A 16 -20.55 -9.58 19.47
CA LYS A 16 -19.88 -9.87 18.21
C LYS A 16 -18.84 -10.98 18.37
N VAL A 17 -18.02 -10.93 19.41
CA VAL A 17 -17.04 -11.99 19.69
C VAL A 17 -17.72 -13.32 19.98
N ARG A 18 -18.81 -13.35 20.76
CA ARG A 18 -19.57 -14.59 21.00
C ARG A 18 -20.14 -15.21 19.72
N ARG A 19 -20.38 -14.41 18.69
CA ARG A 19 -20.93 -14.87 17.40
C ARG A 19 -19.85 -15.35 16.43
N PHE A 20 -18.71 -14.67 16.39
CA PHE A 20 -17.67 -14.90 15.38
C PHE A 20 -16.39 -15.54 15.93
N SER A 21 -16.30 -15.72 17.24
CA SER A 21 -15.14 -16.19 18.02
C SER A 21 -13.89 -15.32 17.96
N VAL A 22 -13.56 -14.73 16.79
CA VAL A 22 -12.44 -13.81 16.59
C VAL A 22 -12.95 -12.47 16.07
N LEU A 23 -12.54 -11.40 16.73
CA LEU A 23 -12.82 -10.02 16.34
C LEU A 23 -11.50 -9.26 16.22
N PHE A 24 -11.24 -8.64 15.07
CA PHE A 24 -10.23 -7.61 14.93
C PHE A 24 -10.86 -6.25 15.19
N LEU A 25 -10.32 -5.53 16.16
CA LEU A 25 -10.81 -4.27 16.64
C LEU A 25 -9.75 -3.19 16.37
N GLN A 26 -10.03 -2.31 15.41
CA GLN A 26 -9.15 -1.18 15.10
C GLN A 26 -9.54 0.03 15.96
N ILE A 27 -8.66 0.43 16.86
CA ILE A 27 -8.82 1.64 17.69
C ILE A 27 -7.49 2.38 17.72
N GLY A 28 -7.41 3.38 16.84
CA GLY A 28 -6.26 4.27 16.71
C GLY A 28 -6.34 5.52 17.59
N ALA A 29 -5.42 6.43 17.38
CA ALA A 29 -5.22 7.67 18.12
C ALA A 29 -6.43 8.60 18.13
N SER A 30 -7.34 8.50 17.17
CA SER A 30 -8.56 9.32 17.12
C SER A 30 -9.62 8.92 18.15
N SER A 31 -9.50 7.71 18.72
CA SER A 31 -10.47 7.12 19.66
C SER A 31 -9.79 6.49 20.87
N GLU A 32 -8.69 7.09 21.35
CA GLU A 32 -7.94 6.63 22.53
C GLU A 32 -8.82 6.42 23.78
N PRO A 33 -9.82 7.29 24.07
CA PRO A 33 -10.74 7.06 25.18
C PRO A 33 -11.49 5.72 25.11
N ALA A 34 -11.87 5.27 23.91
CA ALA A 34 -12.53 3.97 23.72
C ALA A 34 -11.58 2.80 24.02
N ARG A 35 -10.31 2.92 23.62
CA ARG A 35 -9.27 1.94 23.94
C ARG A 35 -9.04 1.84 25.44
N ARG A 36 -8.96 2.99 26.14
CA ARG A 36 -8.84 3.02 27.61
C ARG A 36 -10.05 2.41 28.31
N ALA A 37 -11.27 2.68 27.82
CA ALA A 37 -12.49 2.07 28.37
C ALA A 37 -12.50 0.54 28.20
N LEU A 38 -12.03 0.02 27.06
CA LEU A 38 -11.86 -1.42 26.86
C LEU A 38 -10.81 -2.01 27.81
N ARG A 39 -9.66 -1.35 27.99
CA ARG A 39 -8.61 -1.78 28.93
C ARG A 39 -9.06 -1.74 30.41
N ALA A 40 -9.92 -0.79 30.76
CA ALA A 40 -10.46 -0.65 32.11
C ALA A 40 -11.61 -1.63 32.42
N SER A 41 -12.10 -2.37 31.42
CA SER A 41 -13.13 -3.40 31.63
C SER A 41 -12.53 -4.64 32.29
N ASN A 42 -13.37 -5.46 32.94
CA ASN A 42 -12.96 -6.69 33.64
C ASN A 42 -12.53 -7.84 32.69
N LEU A 43 -11.73 -7.53 31.67
CA LEU A 43 -11.22 -8.46 30.66
C LEU A 43 -9.74 -8.74 30.90
N THR A 44 -9.31 -9.92 30.47
CA THR A 44 -7.89 -10.22 30.35
C THR A 44 -7.35 -9.52 29.10
N VAL A 45 -6.60 -8.43 29.32
CA VAL A 45 -5.88 -7.72 28.26
C VAL A 45 -4.40 -8.05 28.39
N ILE A 46 -3.82 -8.57 27.31
CA ILE A 46 -2.43 -9.03 27.26
C ILE A 46 -1.80 -8.52 25.97
N SER A 47 -0.52 -8.12 25.99
CA SER A 47 0.17 -7.72 24.77
C SER A 47 0.37 -8.93 23.85
N VAL A 48 0.48 -8.72 22.52
CA VAL A 48 0.76 -9.81 21.58
C VAL A 48 2.05 -10.57 21.90
N ALA A 49 3.08 -9.87 22.39
CA ALA A 49 4.35 -10.48 22.77
C ALA A 49 4.21 -11.42 23.98
N GLU A 50 3.57 -10.95 25.06
CA GLU A 50 3.28 -11.77 26.24
C GLU A 50 2.33 -12.91 25.91
N TYR A 51 1.32 -12.62 25.08
CA TYR A 51 0.38 -13.62 24.62
C TYR A 51 1.06 -14.71 23.83
N LEU A 52 2.18 -14.54 23.13
CA LEU A 52 2.81 -15.68 22.47
C LEU A 52 3.63 -16.57 23.42
N VAL A 53 4.07 -16.03 24.56
CA VAL A 53 5.01 -16.72 25.47
C VAL A 53 4.30 -17.42 26.64
N CYS A 54 3.15 -16.93 27.09
CA CYS A 54 2.43 -17.54 28.23
C CYS A 54 1.89 -18.94 27.88
N GLU A 55 2.19 -20.02 28.61
CA GLU A 55 1.74 -21.38 28.21
C GLU A 55 0.25 -21.67 28.50
N SER A 56 -0.44 -20.80 29.21
CA SER A 56 -1.87 -20.96 29.53
C SER A 56 -2.47 -19.58 29.73
N ALA A 57 -3.39 -19.17 28.85
CA ALA A 57 -4.42 -18.27 29.33
C ALA A 57 -5.28 -19.11 30.29
N ASP A 58 -5.49 -18.64 31.51
CA ASP A 58 -6.47 -19.26 32.43
C ASP A 58 -7.81 -19.48 31.71
N ALA A 59 -8.72 -20.25 32.32
CA ALA A 59 -10.08 -20.59 31.83
C ALA A 59 -10.99 -19.36 31.58
N HIS A 60 -10.52 -18.41 30.79
CA HIS A 60 -11.15 -17.17 30.42
C HIS A 60 -12.04 -17.44 29.21
N ARG A 61 -13.25 -16.92 29.28
CA ARG A 61 -14.20 -16.99 28.16
C ARG A 61 -13.88 -15.98 27.05
N LEU A 62 -13.01 -15.00 27.32
CA LEU A 62 -12.68 -13.90 26.43
C LEU A 62 -11.30 -13.32 26.75
N ILE A 63 -10.45 -13.18 25.74
CA ILE A 63 -9.12 -12.57 25.83
C ILE A 63 -9.02 -11.41 24.83
N VAL A 64 -8.36 -10.32 25.24
CA VAL A 64 -7.98 -9.20 24.37
C VAL A 64 -6.46 -9.23 24.18
N ILE A 65 -6.05 -9.45 22.94
CA ILE A 65 -4.65 -9.40 22.51
C ILE A 65 -4.39 -7.99 21.98
N ASP A 66 -3.64 -7.20 22.72
CA ASP A 66 -3.34 -5.80 22.44
C ASP A 66 -1.99 -5.62 21.73
N GLU A 67 -1.78 -4.42 21.21
CA GLU A 67 -0.52 -3.98 20.58
C GLU A 67 -0.14 -4.85 19.38
N LEU A 68 -1.13 -5.34 18.65
CA LEU A 68 -0.90 -6.16 17.45
C LEU A 68 -0.05 -5.42 16.40
N GLU A 69 -0.14 -4.09 16.33
CA GLU A 69 0.69 -3.24 15.46
C GLU A 69 2.21 -3.37 15.71
N SER A 70 2.63 -3.86 16.88
CA SER A 70 4.05 -4.13 17.17
C SER A 70 4.66 -5.19 16.24
N MET A 71 3.81 -6.06 15.67
CA MET A 71 4.22 -7.07 14.69
C MET A 71 4.69 -6.47 13.36
N LEU A 72 4.25 -5.24 13.03
CA LEU A 72 4.68 -4.54 11.82
C LEU A 72 6.15 -4.10 11.89
N ARG A 73 6.68 -3.94 13.10
CA ARG A 73 8.06 -3.49 13.34
C ARG A 73 9.04 -4.65 13.53
N SER A 74 8.54 -5.81 13.95
CA SER A 74 9.37 -6.94 14.35
C SER A 74 9.58 -7.89 13.16
N SER A 75 10.72 -7.74 12.47
CA SER A 75 11.02 -8.54 11.28
C SER A 75 11.44 -10.00 11.57
N ALA A 76 11.55 -10.43 12.84
CA ALA A 76 12.07 -11.77 13.17
C ALA A 76 11.46 -12.49 14.39
N GLU A 77 10.98 -11.80 15.43
CA GLU A 77 10.65 -12.47 16.71
C GLU A 77 9.20 -12.92 16.86
N ILE A 78 8.24 -12.28 16.17
CA ILE A 78 6.81 -12.54 16.34
C ILE A 78 6.21 -12.96 15.00
N SER A 79 5.95 -14.26 14.84
CA SER A 79 5.37 -14.82 13.61
C SER A 79 3.83 -14.75 13.64
N MET A 80 3.22 -14.19 12.59
CA MET A 80 1.77 -14.24 12.37
C MET A 80 1.25 -15.69 12.33
N GLY A 81 2.08 -16.65 11.90
CA GLY A 81 1.76 -18.08 11.91
C GLY A 81 1.57 -18.61 13.33
N ALA A 82 2.52 -18.30 14.23
CA ALA A 82 2.43 -18.70 15.63
C ALA A 82 1.22 -18.05 16.33
N LEU A 83 0.96 -16.76 16.05
CA LEU A 83 -0.24 -16.09 16.54
C LEU A 83 -1.51 -16.79 16.07
N ARG A 84 -1.61 -17.13 14.78
CA ARG A 84 -2.77 -17.84 14.24
C ARG A 84 -2.97 -19.19 14.91
N GLU A 85 -1.94 -20.02 14.99
CA GLU A 85 -2.04 -21.35 15.60
C GLU A 85 -2.55 -21.27 17.04
N ARG A 86 -2.00 -20.33 17.81
CA ARG A 86 -2.38 -20.14 19.20
C ARG A 86 -3.80 -19.60 19.37
N VAL A 87 -4.18 -18.59 18.59
CA VAL A 87 -5.55 -18.03 18.61
C VAL A 87 -6.57 -19.11 18.25
N LEU A 88 -6.26 -19.98 17.28
CA LEU A 88 -7.14 -21.08 16.93
C LEU A 88 -7.27 -22.11 18.05
N ALA A 89 -6.17 -22.44 18.75
CA ALA A 89 -6.24 -23.35 19.91
C ALA A 89 -7.13 -22.80 21.05
N ASP A 90 -7.06 -21.48 21.31
CA ASP A 90 -7.93 -20.83 22.30
C ASP A 90 -9.39 -20.83 21.83
N VAL A 91 -9.64 -20.55 20.55
CA VAL A 91 -10.99 -20.58 19.96
C VAL A 91 -11.59 -21.99 19.99
N ASP A 92 -10.81 -23.02 19.67
CA ASP A 92 -11.21 -24.44 19.73
C ASP A 92 -11.54 -24.87 21.17
N SER A 93 -10.89 -24.23 22.15
CA SER A 93 -11.19 -24.39 23.58
C SER A 93 -12.42 -23.59 24.05
N GLY A 94 -13.09 -22.87 23.14
CA GLY A 94 -14.29 -22.08 23.41
C GLY A 94 -14.03 -20.66 23.91
N CYS A 95 -12.79 -20.15 23.81
CA CYS A 95 -12.46 -18.79 24.17
C CYS A 95 -12.77 -17.81 23.02
N GLY A 96 -13.40 -16.68 23.34
CA GLY A 96 -13.48 -15.55 22.42
C GLY A 96 -12.16 -14.77 22.38
N VAL A 97 -11.76 -14.30 21.21
CA VAL A 97 -10.50 -13.55 21.03
C VAL A 97 -10.78 -12.19 20.37
N ILE A 98 -10.26 -11.13 20.97
CA ILE A 98 -10.22 -9.78 20.39
C ILE A 98 -8.77 -9.46 20.02
N LEU A 99 -8.50 -9.23 18.75
CA LEU A 99 -7.25 -8.70 18.23
C LEU A 99 -7.36 -7.18 18.19
N LEU A 100 -6.77 -6.48 19.16
CA LEU A 100 -6.81 -5.03 19.27
C LEU A 100 -5.57 -4.42 18.61
N SER A 101 -5.80 -3.49 17.66
CA SER A 101 -4.72 -2.79 16.98
C SER A 101 -4.99 -1.32 16.73
N ARG A 102 -3.92 -0.51 16.68
CA ARG A 102 -3.94 0.84 16.07
C ARG A 102 -3.94 0.77 14.55
N ALA A 103 -3.15 -0.16 14.01
CA ALA A 103 -2.98 -0.30 12.57
C ALA A 103 -4.18 -1.03 11.95
N PRO A 104 -4.56 -0.71 10.71
CA PRO A 104 -5.59 -1.44 9.99
C PRO A 104 -5.08 -2.80 9.50
N ARG A 105 -5.99 -3.73 9.19
CA ARG A 105 -5.62 -5.06 8.66
C ARG A 105 -4.76 -4.97 7.40
N VAL A 106 -5.05 -4.00 6.53
CA VAL A 106 -4.32 -3.80 5.27
C VAL A 106 -2.85 -3.39 5.46
N ALA A 107 -2.47 -2.91 6.66
CA ALA A 107 -1.08 -2.61 6.96
C ALA A 107 -0.25 -3.86 7.29
N PHE A 108 -0.88 -4.99 7.59
CA PHE A 108 -0.18 -6.24 7.90
C PHE A 108 0.24 -6.95 6.60
N PRO A 109 1.49 -7.42 6.50
CA PRO A 109 1.99 -8.05 5.29
C PRO A 109 1.30 -9.41 5.04
N PRO A 110 1.16 -9.83 3.77
CA PRO A 110 0.57 -11.12 3.41
C PRO A 110 1.55 -12.28 3.64
N VAL A 111 1.83 -12.58 4.91
CA VAL A 111 2.72 -13.67 5.35
C VAL A 111 1.91 -14.86 5.88
N PRO A 112 2.50 -16.08 5.98
CA PRO A 112 1.82 -17.20 6.61
C PRO A 112 1.21 -16.83 7.97
N GLY A 113 -0.09 -17.09 8.13
CA GLY A 113 -0.87 -16.71 9.31
C GLY A 113 -1.66 -15.40 9.18
N SER A 114 -1.39 -14.55 8.20
CA SER A 114 -2.12 -13.28 7.99
C SER A 114 -3.62 -13.49 7.73
N SER A 115 -4.02 -14.65 7.22
CA SER A 115 -5.42 -15.04 7.03
C SER A 115 -6.22 -15.00 8.33
N LEU A 116 -5.58 -15.02 9.50
CA LEU A 116 -6.26 -14.79 10.79
C LEU A 116 -7.01 -13.44 10.77
N LEU A 117 -6.38 -12.41 10.22
CA LEU A 117 -6.95 -11.07 10.11
C LEU A 117 -8.10 -11.06 9.11
N ASP A 118 -8.04 -11.86 8.05
CA ASP A 118 -9.13 -11.97 7.08
C ASP A 118 -10.36 -12.68 7.64
N ASP A 119 -10.12 -13.77 8.40
CA ASP A 119 -11.16 -14.60 9.02
C ASP A 119 -11.86 -13.88 10.18
N ALA A 120 -11.18 -12.94 10.84
CA ALA A 120 -11.73 -12.20 11.97
C ALA A 120 -12.88 -11.27 11.55
N SER A 121 -13.92 -11.16 12.39
CA SER A 121 -14.93 -10.10 12.24
C SER A 121 -14.32 -8.72 12.50
N PHE A 122 -14.80 -7.64 11.87
CA PHE A 122 -14.23 -6.29 12.03
C PHE A 122 -15.01 -5.42 13.00
N GLY A 123 -14.34 -4.69 13.88
CA GLY A 123 -14.95 -3.66 14.72
C GLY A 123 -14.07 -2.41 14.82
N HIS A 124 -14.69 -1.30 15.20
CA HIS A 124 -14.00 -0.04 15.50
C HIS A 124 -14.71 0.68 16.65
N ALA A 125 -14.10 1.76 17.15
CA ALA A 125 -14.69 2.62 18.17
C ALA A 125 -15.96 3.35 17.67
N PRO A 126 -16.92 3.69 18.55
CA PRO A 126 -18.12 4.42 18.16
C PRO A 126 -17.78 5.88 17.85
N LEU A 127 -18.34 6.42 16.77
CA LEU A 127 -18.07 7.78 16.28
C LEU A 127 -19.37 8.53 15.98
N ASP A 128 -20.39 8.27 16.80
CA ASP A 128 -21.71 8.87 16.63
C ASP A 128 -21.63 10.39 16.79
N GLY A 129 -22.20 11.10 15.81
CA GLY A 129 -22.29 12.57 15.87
C GLY A 129 -21.01 13.34 15.53
N VAL A 130 -19.90 12.68 15.20
CA VAL A 130 -18.70 13.38 14.70
C VAL A 130 -19.01 14.01 13.33
N THR A 131 -18.85 15.33 13.25
CA THR A 131 -19.07 16.15 12.04
C THR A 131 -17.91 17.09 11.69
N ALA A 132 -16.97 17.26 12.62
CA ALA A 132 -15.77 18.07 12.49
C ALA A 132 -14.58 17.38 13.18
N PRO A 133 -13.33 17.62 12.74
CA PRO A 133 -12.17 16.94 13.31
C PRO A 133 -11.97 17.21 14.82
N GLY A 134 -12.29 18.43 15.29
CA GLY A 134 -12.25 18.76 16.72
C GLY A 134 -13.27 18.04 17.59
N GLN A 135 -14.18 17.26 16.99
CA GLN A 135 -15.15 16.43 17.70
C GLN A 135 -14.69 14.97 17.83
N LEU A 136 -13.49 14.62 17.35
CA LEU A 136 -12.93 13.30 17.58
C LEU A 136 -12.79 13.06 19.10
N PRO A 137 -13.10 11.84 19.59
CA PRO A 137 -13.09 11.54 21.03
C PRO A 137 -11.80 11.97 21.75
N THR A 138 -10.63 11.70 21.16
CA THR A 138 -9.34 12.11 21.74
C THR A 138 -9.20 13.63 21.84
N CYS A 139 -9.67 14.40 20.85
CA CYS A 139 -9.63 15.86 20.92
C CYS A 139 -10.55 16.39 22.03
N VAL A 140 -11.76 15.84 22.16
CA VAL A 140 -12.78 16.33 23.10
C VAL A 140 -12.49 15.92 24.54
N ILE A 141 -12.05 14.67 24.75
CA ILE A 141 -11.87 14.08 26.08
C ILE A 141 -10.47 14.35 26.62
N ASP A 142 -9.45 14.18 25.78
CA ASP A 142 -8.05 14.32 26.19
C ASP A 142 -7.45 15.70 25.89
N GLY A 143 -8.16 16.54 25.12
CA GLY A 143 -7.67 17.88 24.77
C GLY A 143 -6.50 17.88 23.79
N VAL A 144 -6.22 16.77 23.12
CA VAL A 144 -5.13 16.65 22.14
C VAL A 144 -5.46 17.47 20.90
N ALA A 145 -4.45 18.15 20.35
CA ALA A 145 -4.62 19.02 19.20
C ALA A 145 -5.10 18.23 17.96
N VAL A 146 -5.96 18.86 17.16
CA VAL A 146 -6.61 18.21 16.00
C VAL A 146 -5.58 17.72 14.97
N ASP A 147 -4.58 18.53 14.68
CA ASP A 147 -3.51 18.21 13.73
C ASP A 147 -2.64 17.05 14.21
N GLU A 148 -2.36 16.98 15.51
CA GLU A 148 -1.64 15.86 16.13
C GLU A 148 -2.43 14.56 16.02
N VAL A 149 -3.74 14.59 16.34
CA VAL A 149 -4.61 13.41 16.24
C VAL A 149 -4.74 12.93 14.79
N ILE A 150 -4.99 13.82 13.83
CA ILE A 150 -5.12 13.43 12.41
C ILE A 150 -3.80 12.88 11.88
N ARG A 151 -2.67 13.52 12.18
CA ARG A 151 -1.34 13.07 11.74
C ARG A 151 -1.00 11.69 12.30
N THR A 152 -1.28 11.47 13.58
CA THR A 152 -1.04 10.18 14.24
C THR A 152 -1.94 9.10 13.63
N ALA A 153 -3.24 9.39 13.43
CA ALA A 153 -4.17 8.50 12.76
C ALA A 153 -3.72 8.14 11.33
N LEU A 154 -3.25 9.11 10.55
CA LEU A 154 -2.69 8.85 9.22
C LEU A 154 -1.42 7.98 9.27
N THR A 155 -0.58 8.19 10.27
CA THR A 155 0.62 7.36 10.48
C THR A 155 0.24 5.91 10.82
N GLU A 156 -0.78 5.72 11.66
CA GLU A 156 -1.31 4.41 12.02
C GLU A 156 -1.95 3.68 10.82
N LEU A 157 -2.55 4.40 9.86
CA LEU A 157 -3.10 3.81 8.64
C LEU A 157 -2.04 3.12 7.77
N GLY A 158 -0.79 3.58 7.86
CA GLY A 158 0.32 3.08 7.06
C GLY A 158 0.45 3.73 5.67
N PRO A 159 1.59 3.49 5.01
CA PRO A 159 1.95 4.15 3.76
C PRO A 159 1.04 3.80 2.59
N GLU A 160 0.51 2.57 2.53
CA GLU A 160 -0.35 2.08 1.45
C GLU A 160 -1.66 2.85 1.39
N VAL A 161 -2.35 2.98 2.52
CA VAL A 161 -3.61 3.73 2.60
C VAL A 161 -3.35 5.22 2.36
N CYS A 162 -2.24 5.76 2.87
CA CYS A 162 -1.84 7.15 2.60
C CYS A 162 -1.59 7.40 1.11
N ALA A 163 -0.96 6.45 0.39
CA ALA A 163 -0.76 6.55 -1.06
C ALA A 163 -2.08 6.53 -1.84
N SER A 164 -3.05 5.73 -1.40
CA SER A 164 -4.39 5.72 -1.99
C SER A 164 -5.17 7.01 -1.71
N LEU A 165 -5.02 7.58 -0.51
CA LEU A 165 -5.55 8.91 -0.21
C LEU A 165 -4.90 9.99 -1.08
N ASP A 166 -3.58 9.97 -1.27
CA ASP A 166 -2.85 10.89 -2.17
C ASP A 166 -3.43 10.83 -3.59
N ARG A 167 -3.57 9.63 -4.14
CA ARG A 167 -4.17 9.40 -5.46
C ARG A 167 -5.56 10.01 -5.57
N VAL A 168 -6.43 9.73 -4.60
CA VAL A 168 -7.83 10.17 -4.65
C VAL A 168 -7.93 11.69 -4.48
N VAL A 169 -7.16 12.26 -3.55
CA VAL A 169 -7.31 13.64 -3.10
C VAL A 169 -6.52 14.64 -3.94
N TYR A 170 -5.32 14.27 -4.38
CA TYR A 170 -4.41 15.14 -5.15
C TYR A 170 -4.38 14.80 -6.63
N GLU A 171 -4.24 13.53 -7.00
CA GLU A 171 -4.11 13.19 -8.42
C GLU A 171 -5.44 13.22 -9.16
N ASN A 172 -6.50 12.69 -8.54
CA ASN A 172 -7.83 12.64 -9.15
C ASN A 172 -8.74 13.82 -8.73
N LEU A 173 -8.32 14.60 -7.73
CA LEU A 173 -9.09 15.74 -7.19
C LEU A 173 -10.53 15.38 -6.80
N LEU A 174 -10.76 14.15 -6.33
CA LEU A 174 -12.07 13.66 -5.97
C LEU A 174 -12.44 14.06 -4.54
N VAL A 175 -13.73 14.24 -4.31
CA VAL A 175 -14.29 14.60 -3.00
C VAL A 175 -15.57 13.81 -2.71
N GLY A 176 -15.97 13.81 -1.44
CA GLY A 176 -17.24 13.22 -1.02
C GLY A 176 -17.34 11.73 -1.36
N LYS A 177 -18.48 11.31 -1.90
CA LYS A 177 -18.72 9.91 -2.27
C LYS A 177 -17.82 9.44 -3.41
N ALA A 178 -17.57 10.28 -4.42
CA ALA A 178 -16.74 9.91 -5.56
C ALA A 178 -15.31 9.55 -5.14
N ALA A 179 -14.78 10.19 -4.09
CA ALA A 179 -13.50 9.83 -3.50
C ALA A 179 -13.54 8.43 -2.85
N LEU A 180 -14.59 8.15 -2.07
CA LEU A 180 -14.74 6.87 -1.38
C LEU A 180 -14.97 5.70 -2.36
N ASP A 181 -15.68 5.95 -3.46
CA ASP A 181 -15.95 4.95 -4.51
C ASP A 181 -14.67 4.54 -5.27
N GLN A 182 -13.53 5.20 -5.06
CA GLN A 182 -12.23 4.84 -5.64
C GLN A 182 -11.33 4.03 -4.70
N LEU A 183 -11.72 3.87 -3.43
CA LEU A 183 -10.98 3.11 -2.44
C LEU A 183 -11.55 1.69 -2.36
N ASP A 184 -10.68 0.72 -2.10
CA ASP A 184 -11.11 -0.66 -1.92
C ASP A 184 -11.78 -0.88 -0.55
N ALA A 185 -12.36 -2.07 -0.34
CA ALA A 185 -13.08 -2.37 0.88
C ALA A 185 -12.20 -2.32 2.15
N ARG A 186 -10.91 -2.66 2.05
CA ARG A 186 -9.97 -2.71 3.18
C ARG A 186 -9.41 -1.34 3.52
N GLU A 187 -9.14 -0.50 2.53
CA GLU A 187 -8.81 0.92 2.71
C GLU A 187 -9.97 1.65 3.37
N LEU A 188 -11.18 1.38 2.90
CA LEU A 188 -12.41 1.89 3.49
C LEU A 188 -12.56 1.42 4.95
N GLU A 189 -12.40 0.12 5.23
CA GLU A 189 -12.38 -0.42 6.60
C GLU A 189 -11.36 0.32 7.50
N ALA A 190 -10.16 0.57 6.99
CA ALA A 190 -9.10 1.30 7.68
C ALA A 190 -9.52 2.74 8.06
N LEU A 191 -10.18 3.45 7.13
CA LEU A 191 -10.71 4.79 7.35
C LEU A 191 -11.83 4.85 8.39
N ASP A 192 -12.65 3.79 8.49
CA ASP A 192 -13.65 3.67 9.56
C ASP A 192 -12.95 3.49 10.92
N GLY A 193 -11.92 2.66 10.98
CA GLY A 193 -11.17 2.37 12.20
C GLY A 193 -10.44 3.58 12.80
N VAL A 194 -9.97 4.51 11.97
CA VAL A 194 -9.41 5.81 12.44
C VAL A 194 -10.44 6.92 12.50
N GLY A 195 -11.69 6.65 12.12
CA GLY A 195 -12.78 7.60 12.23
C GLY A 195 -12.80 8.74 11.24
N PHE A 196 -12.18 8.56 10.08
CA PHE A 196 -12.31 9.49 8.96
C PHE A 196 -13.61 9.26 8.19
N THR A 197 -14.11 8.02 8.20
CA THR A 197 -15.41 7.67 7.65
C THR A 197 -16.31 6.98 8.67
N SER A 198 -17.61 6.93 8.38
CA SER A 198 -18.56 6.08 9.07
C SER A 198 -19.65 5.60 8.12
N ILE A 199 -20.31 4.50 8.48
CA ILE A 199 -21.48 3.98 7.79
C ILE A 199 -22.73 4.45 8.54
N ARG A 200 -23.56 5.27 7.89
CA ARG A 200 -24.86 5.73 8.42
C ARG A 200 -25.95 5.38 7.43
N ASN A 201 -27.02 4.72 7.89
CA ASN A 201 -28.12 4.27 7.02
C ASN A 201 -27.65 3.49 5.77
N GLN A 202 -26.72 2.54 5.98
CA GLN A 202 -26.06 1.74 4.93
C GLN A 202 -25.26 2.55 3.89
N LYS A 203 -25.05 3.85 4.11
CA LYS A 203 -24.23 4.70 3.25
C LYS A 203 -22.98 5.13 3.99
N ARG A 204 -21.85 4.92 3.36
CA ARG A 204 -20.56 5.39 3.86
C ARG A 204 -20.37 6.86 3.52
N SER A 205 -19.89 7.64 4.48
CA SER A 205 -19.56 9.05 4.29
C SER A 205 -18.36 9.46 5.13
N TRP A 206 -17.67 10.50 4.69
CA TRP A 206 -16.69 11.21 5.50
C TRP A 206 -17.33 11.76 6.77
N ASN A 207 -16.66 11.66 7.91
CA ASN A 207 -17.13 12.25 9.16
C ASN A 207 -16.96 13.77 9.18
N PHE A 208 -16.05 14.33 8.38
CA PHE A 208 -15.83 15.77 8.30
C PHE A 208 -15.68 16.29 6.85
N PRO A 209 -16.73 16.16 6.01
CA PRO A 209 -16.65 16.43 4.57
C PRO A 209 -16.36 17.91 4.24
N LYS A 210 -16.72 18.83 5.14
CA LYS A 210 -16.44 20.28 4.99
C LYS A 210 -15.01 20.66 5.39
N TYR A 211 -14.27 19.75 6.04
CA TYR A 211 -12.97 20.01 6.65
C TYR A 211 -11.91 19.06 6.10
N LEU A 212 -11.89 18.85 4.78
CA LEU A 212 -10.82 18.07 4.13
C LEU A 212 -9.45 18.77 4.22
N LYS A 213 -9.41 20.09 4.44
CA LYS A 213 -8.15 20.84 4.51
C LYS A 213 -7.22 20.33 5.63
N PRO A 214 -7.65 20.20 6.91
CA PRO A 214 -6.84 19.57 7.96
C PRO A 214 -6.32 18.17 7.61
N LEU A 215 -7.13 17.36 6.93
CA LEU A 215 -6.72 16.03 6.47
C LEU A 215 -5.62 16.13 5.40
N LYS A 216 -5.79 17.01 4.42
CA LYS A 216 -4.81 17.27 3.35
C LYS A 216 -3.47 17.75 3.92
N GLU A 217 -3.48 18.75 4.79
CA GLU A 217 -2.26 19.30 5.39
C GLU A 217 -1.53 18.26 6.25
N SER A 218 -2.27 17.40 6.97
CA SER A 218 -1.69 16.31 7.74
C SER A 218 -1.16 15.19 6.85
N LEU A 219 -1.85 14.87 5.76
CA LEU A 219 -1.42 13.90 4.75
C LEU A 219 -0.13 14.34 4.07
N ASP A 220 -0.02 15.62 3.69
CA ASP A 220 1.20 16.20 3.13
C ASP A 220 2.40 15.99 4.06
N ALA A 221 2.20 16.28 5.35
CA ALA A 221 3.26 16.15 6.34
C ALA A 221 3.66 14.69 6.60
N VAL A 222 2.69 13.76 6.60
CA VAL A 222 2.97 12.32 6.77
C VAL A 222 3.71 11.77 5.54
N LEU A 223 3.25 12.09 4.33
CA LEU A 223 3.88 11.65 3.09
C LEU A 223 5.30 12.22 2.94
N ALA A 224 5.49 13.51 3.24
CA ALA A 224 6.81 14.14 3.19
C ALA A 224 7.78 13.61 4.26
N GLY A 225 7.27 13.14 5.40
CA GLY A 225 8.07 12.56 6.48
C GLY A 225 8.37 11.06 6.31
N HIS A 226 7.76 10.39 5.34
CA HIS A 226 7.96 8.96 5.13
C HIS A 226 9.26 8.69 4.38
N VAL A 227 10.21 8.03 5.05
CA VAL A 227 11.54 7.72 4.52
C VAL A 227 11.80 6.23 4.36
N GLU A 228 10.98 5.38 4.97
CA GLU A 228 11.12 3.94 4.91
C GLU A 228 10.62 3.41 3.55
N PRO A 229 11.26 2.37 2.99
CA PRO A 229 10.79 1.76 1.76
C PRO A 229 9.47 1.00 1.99
N GLN A 230 8.49 1.21 1.12
CA GLN A 230 7.27 0.40 1.11
C GLN A 230 7.59 -1.07 0.84
N ALA A 231 6.81 -1.98 1.43
CA ALA A 231 7.06 -3.43 1.34
C ALA A 231 7.17 -3.93 -0.12
N GLN A 232 6.34 -3.38 -1.01
CA GLN A 232 6.29 -3.74 -2.43
C GLN A 232 7.40 -3.12 -3.30
N LEU A 233 8.25 -2.23 -2.74
CA LEU A 233 9.28 -1.51 -3.50
C LEU A 233 10.25 -2.46 -4.21
N ALA A 234 10.71 -3.49 -3.51
CA ALA A 234 11.69 -4.45 -4.05
C ALA A 234 11.11 -5.25 -5.23
N GLU A 235 9.88 -5.73 -5.10
CA GLU A 235 9.20 -6.49 -6.15
C GLU A 235 8.92 -5.61 -7.38
N ILE A 236 8.36 -4.41 -7.18
CA ILE A 236 8.07 -3.47 -8.26
C ILE A 236 9.36 -3.04 -8.97
N GLY A 237 10.41 -2.70 -8.22
CA GLY A 237 11.70 -2.31 -8.77
C GLY A 237 12.32 -3.42 -9.60
N SER A 238 12.32 -4.65 -9.10
CA SER A 238 12.80 -5.84 -9.82
C SER A 238 11.98 -6.10 -11.09
N GLY A 239 10.65 -6.04 -11.01
CA GLY A 239 9.77 -6.27 -12.15
C GLY A 239 9.94 -5.22 -13.25
N LEU A 240 10.01 -3.93 -12.89
CA LEU A 240 10.28 -2.84 -13.84
C LEU A 240 11.66 -2.99 -14.50
N TRP A 241 12.68 -3.36 -13.73
CA TRP A 241 14.01 -3.63 -14.27
C TRP A 241 13.99 -4.76 -15.31
N GLN A 242 13.31 -5.87 -15.01
CA GLN A 242 13.16 -6.99 -15.94
C GLN A 242 12.41 -6.58 -17.21
N ILE A 243 11.29 -5.88 -17.07
CA ILE A 243 10.50 -5.33 -18.19
C ILE A 243 11.40 -4.49 -19.11
N GLU A 244 12.13 -3.51 -18.57
CA GLU A 244 12.99 -2.65 -19.37
C GLU A 244 14.11 -3.47 -20.07
N ARG A 245 14.75 -4.40 -19.35
CA ARG A 245 15.82 -5.25 -19.93
C ARG A 245 15.30 -6.16 -21.03
N MET A 246 14.08 -6.69 -20.91
CA MET A 246 13.45 -7.53 -21.93
C MET A 246 13.14 -6.74 -23.20
N ILE A 247 12.55 -5.55 -23.06
CA ILE A 247 12.26 -4.68 -24.21
C ILE A 247 13.58 -4.27 -24.88
N ARG A 248 14.59 -3.84 -24.11
CA ARG A 248 15.92 -3.49 -24.66
C ARG A 248 16.55 -4.66 -25.41
N ARG A 249 16.49 -5.86 -24.84
CA ARG A 249 17.01 -7.08 -25.50
C ARG A 249 16.28 -7.35 -26.81
N ALA A 250 14.96 -7.29 -26.83
CA ALA A 250 14.16 -7.54 -28.02
C ALA A 250 14.43 -6.51 -29.13
N VAL A 251 14.45 -5.21 -28.78
CA VAL A 251 14.83 -4.14 -29.71
C VAL A 251 16.24 -4.35 -30.24
N ARG A 252 17.20 -4.70 -29.38
CA ARG A 252 18.59 -4.98 -29.80
C ARG A 252 18.66 -6.13 -30.78
N GLN A 253 17.97 -7.24 -30.52
CA GLN A 253 17.96 -8.41 -31.41
C GLN A 253 17.41 -8.04 -32.80
N ARG A 254 16.27 -7.34 -32.85
CA ARG A 254 15.67 -6.86 -34.10
C ARG A 254 16.60 -5.88 -34.84
N ALA A 255 17.23 -4.96 -34.11
CA ALA A 255 18.17 -3.98 -34.66
C ALA A 255 19.43 -4.63 -35.25
N VAL A 256 20.00 -5.62 -34.55
CA VAL A 256 21.17 -6.38 -35.03
C VAL A 256 20.79 -7.19 -36.28
N ALA A 257 19.63 -7.84 -36.28
CA ALA A 257 19.14 -8.57 -37.45
C ALA A 257 18.92 -7.65 -38.67
N ALA A 258 18.45 -6.42 -38.46
CA ALA A 258 18.18 -5.47 -39.53
C ALA A 258 19.44 -4.76 -40.08
N TRP A 259 20.41 -4.43 -39.22
CA TRP A 259 21.52 -3.52 -39.58
C TRP A 259 22.93 -4.07 -39.30
N GLY A 260 23.07 -5.29 -38.79
CA GLY A 260 24.36 -5.89 -38.46
C GLY A 260 25.22 -4.96 -37.60
N ASP A 261 26.50 -4.82 -37.92
CA ASP A 261 27.45 -3.99 -37.15
C ASP A 261 27.08 -2.50 -37.05
N LYS A 262 26.22 -2.01 -37.96
CA LYS A 262 25.79 -0.61 -37.99
C LYS A 262 24.57 -0.33 -37.10
N TRP A 263 24.02 -1.34 -36.42
CA TRP A 263 22.81 -1.20 -35.60
C TRP A 263 22.88 -0.08 -34.57
N ARG A 264 24.05 0.12 -33.92
CA ARG A 264 24.24 1.17 -32.90
C ARG A 264 23.94 2.58 -33.42
N SER A 265 24.36 2.87 -34.65
CA SER A 265 24.13 4.17 -35.29
C SER A 265 22.80 4.24 -36.03
N GLN A 266 22.30 3.11 -36.54
CA GLN A 266 21.11 3.07 -37.39
C GLN A 266 19.82 2.90 -36.60
N CYS A 267 19.86 2.35 -35.39
CA CYS A 267 18.68 2.06 -34.55
C CYS A 267 18.07 3.32 -33.93
N LEU A 268 18.89 4.33 -33.65
CA LEU A 268 18.45 5.62 -33.12
C LEU A 268 18.14 6.60 -34.26
N ASN A 269 17.11 7.44 -34.11
CA ASN A 269 16.70 8.42 -35.12
C ASN A 269 16.46 9.82 -34.51
N GLY A 270 16.30 10.82 -35.38
CA GLY A 270 16.04 12.20 -34.97
C GLY A 270 17.12 12.74 -34.03
N ALA A 271 16.71 13.25 -32.88
CA ALA A 271 17.61 13.80 -31.87
C ALA A 271 18.26 12.73 -30.96
N LEU A 272 17.76 11.48 -30.95
CA LEU A 272 18.20 10.44 -30.02
C LEU A 272 19.71 10.13 -30.10
N PRO A 273 20.37 10.07 -31.27
CA PRO A 273 21.81 9.86 -31.34
C PRO A 273 22.63 10.87 -30.53
N ARG A 274 22.26 12.16 -30.61
CA ARG A 274 22.94 13.24 -29.89
C ARG A 274 22.68 13.13 -28.40
N VAL A 275 21.41 12.94 -28.02
CA VAL A 275 20.98 12.86 -26.61
C VAL A 275 21.58 11.64 -25.90
N VAL A 276 21.64 10.49 -26.57
CA VAL A 276 22.27 9.28 -26.01
C VAL A 276 23.76 9.47 -25.82
N LEU A 277 24.45 10.07 -26.81
CA LEU A 277 25.88 10.32 -26.70
C LEU A 277 26.17 11.29 -25.54
N GLU A 278 25.42 12.39 -25.44
CA GLU A 278 25.50 13.38 -24.37
C GLU A 278 25.29 12.75 -22.99
N ARG A 279 24.19 12.02 -22.78
CA ARG A 279 23.93 11.31 -21.51
C ARG A 279 25.04 10.32 -21.17
N ALA A 280 25.54 9.58 -22.17
CA ALA A 280 26.59 8.60 -21.97
C ALA A 280 27.92 9.24 -21.59
N THR A 281 28.30 10.33 -22.26
CA THR A 281 29.55 11.06 -21.99
C THR A 281 29.52 11.76 -20.65
N ASP A 282 28.37 12.31 -20.26
CA ASP A 282 28.23 13.03 -18.99
C ASP A 282 28.31 12.09 -17.78
N SER A 283 27.93 10.82 -17.96
CA SER A 283 27.78 9.87 -16.85
C SER A 283 28.87 8.82 -16.77
N ALA A 284 29.25 8.15 -17.87
CA ALA A 284 30.10 6.94 -17.77
C ALA A 284 31.14 6.76 -18.90
N TYR A 285 30.94 7.37 -20.07
CA TYR A 285 31.76 7.20 -21.26
C TYR A 285 32.44 8.51 -21.68
N TYR A 286 33.22 9.12 -20.77
CA TYR A 286 33.81 10.47 -20.93
C TYR A 286 34.61 10.68 -22.23
N GLY A 287 35.19 9.63 -22.81
CA GLY A 287 35.98 9.70 -24.05
C GLY A 287 35.22 9.34 -25.34
N ALA A 288 33.92 9.05 -25.26
CA ALA A 288 33.14 8.66 -26.43
C ALA A 288 32.82 9.88 -27.31
N VAL A 289 33.32 9.87 -28.54
CA VAL A 289 33.01 10.86 -29.60
C VAL A 289 31.96 10.36 -30.58
N SER A 290 31.54 9.09 -30.48
CA SER A 290 30.50 8.51 -31.33
C SER A 290 29.77 7.33 -30.66
N LEU A 291 28.54 7.06 -31.12
CA LEU A 291 27.73 5.92 -30.65
C LEU A 291 28.41 4.55 -30.82
N LYS A 292 29.37 4.43 -31.74
CA LYS A 292 30.10 3.18 -31.98
C LYS A 292 31.01 2.80 -30.81
N GLN A 293 31.43 3.78 -30.02
CA GLN A 293 32.29 3.59 -28.86
C GLN A 293 31.48 3.24 -27.59
N LEU A 294 30.15 3.34 -27.64
CA LEU A 294 29.28 2.90 -26.56
C LEU A 294 29.08 1.39 -26.64
N ARG A 295 29.13 0.71 -25.48
CA ARG A 295 28.85 -0.73 -25.37
C ARG A 295 27.46 -1.03 -25.95
N ASP A 296 26.46 -0.29 -25.46
CA ASP A 296 25.08 -0.33 -25.94
C ASP A 296 24.41 1.05 -25.83
N PRO A 297 24.10 1.71 -26.95
CA PRO A 297 23.35 2.97 -26.97
C PRO A 297 21.93 2.89 -26.38
N LEU A 298 21.28 1.72 -26.41
CA LEU A 298 19.92 1.53 -25.87
C LEU A 298 19.89 1.67 -24.35
N GLU A 299 21.04 1.53 -23.67
CA GLU A 299 21.10 1.64 -22.21
C GLU A 299 20.80 3.05 -21.67
N TRP A 300 20.91 4.04 -22.56
CA TRP A 300 20.77 5.47 -22.28
C TRP A 300 19.40 6.04 -22.68
N LEU A 301 18.52 5.19 -23.20
CA LEU A 301 17.14 5.55 -23.53
C LEU A 301 16.25 5.41 -22.32
N THR A 302 15.38 6.39 -22.10
CA THR A 302 14.22 6.23 -21.21
C THR A 302 13.27 5.17 -21.76
N LEU A 303 12.40 4.61 -20.92
CA LEU A 303 11.40 3.64 -21.38
C LEU A 303 10.51 4.22 -22.50
N SER A 304 10.11 5.49 -22.43
CA SER A 304 9.34 6.15 -23.49
C SER A 304 10.10 6.19 -24.83
N GLU A 305 11.39 6.56 -24.80
CA GLU A 305 12.23 6.60 -26.01
C GLU A 305 12.51 5.19 -26.54
N LEU A 306 12.63 4.20 -25.67
CA LEU A 306 12.77 2.80 -26.08
C LEU A 306 11.51 2.28 -26.75
N LEU A 307 10.34 2.59 -26.21
CA LEU A 307 9.05 2.19 -26.78
C LEU A 307 8.80 2.85 -28.14
N SER A 308 9.29 4.07 -28.39
CA SER A 308 9.13 4.71 -29.71
C SER A 308 9.93 4.02 -30.81
N LEU A 309 11.00 3.29 -30.47
CA LEU A 309 11.77 2.53 -31.46
C LEU A 309 10.96 1.41 -32.12
N LYS A 310 9.90 0.91 -31.45
CA LYS A 310 9.02 -0.12 -32.01
C LYS A 310 8.25 0.36 -33.26
N ASP A 311 8.05 1.68 -33.38
CA ASP A 311 7.32 2.29 -34.50
C ASP A 311 8.15 2.27 -35.80
N ARG A 312 9.42 1.90 -35.70
CA ARG A 312 10.28 1.67 -36.87
C ARG A 312 9.95 0.33 -37.52
N LYS A 313 9.84 0.36 -38.85
CA LYS A 313 9.52 -0.82 -39.66
C LYS A 313 10.45 -2.01 -39.41
N GLU A 314 11.74 -1.75 -39.17
CA GLU A 314 12.75 -2.79 -38.96
C GLU A 314 12.70 -3.44 -37.57
N ILE A 315 12.17 -2.72 -36.58
CA ILE A 315 11.98 -3.23 -35.22
C ILE A 315 10.61 -3.89 -35.10
N GLY A 316 9.57 -3.18 -35.51
CA GLY A 316 8.17 -3.57 -35.43
C GLY A 316 7.65 -3.63 -33.99
N ASP A 317 6.41 -4.08 -33.83
CA ASP A 317 5.70 -4.03 -32.54
C ASP A 317 6.17 -5.08 -31.50
N LEU A 318 7.32 -5.73 -31.69
CA LEU A 318 7.90 -6.73 -30.76
C LEU A 318 6.88 -7.81 -30.31
N GLY A 319 6.04 -8.29 -31.23
CA GLY A 319 5.09 -9.37 -30.97
C GLY A 319 3.80 -8.97 -30.22
N LEU A 320 3.63 -7.68 -29.91
CA LEU A 320 2.44 -7.15 -29.25
C LEU A 320 1.60 -6.27 -30.20
N LYS A 321 0.28 -6.25 -30.02
CA LYS A 321 -0.58 -5.36 -30.82
C LYS A 321 -0.43 -3.90 -30.35
N PRO A 322 -0.62 -2.88 -31.22
CA PRO A 322 -0.56 -1.48 -30.81
C PRO A 322 -1.50 -1.12 -29.65
N ALA A 323 -2.67 -1.75 -29.58
CA ALA A 323 -3.58 -1.59 -28.45
C ALA A 323 -2.95 -2.07 -27.13
N MET A 324 -2.23 -3.20 -27.12
CA MET A 324 -1.57 -3.70 -25.93
C MET A 324 -0.44 -2.78 -25.49
N TRP A 325 0.35 -2.23 -26.42
CA TRP A 325 1.37 -1.24 -26.08
C TRP A 325 0.81 0.03 -25.45
N ARG A 326 -0.36 0.49 -25.90
CA ARG A 326 -1.04 1.61 -25.26
C ARG A 326 -1.44 1.28 -23.82
N HIS A 327 -2.01 0.09 -23.57
CA HIS A 327 -2.35 -0.32 -22.21
C HIS A 327 -1.12 -0.48 -21.32
N PHE A 328 -0.04 -1.08 -21.85
CA PHE A 328 1.25 -1.17 -21.16
C PHE A 328 1.75 0.21 -20.76
N ALA A 329 1.78 1.16 -21.69
CA ALA A 329 2.25 2.51 -21.41
C ALA A 329 1.37 3.22 -20.37
N THR A 330 0.04 3.10 -20.48
CA THR A 330 -0.91 3.69 -19.52
C THR A 330 -0.75 3.12 -18.12
N GLN A 331 -0.39 1.85 -17.97
CA GLN A 331 -0.29 1.18 -16.67
C GLN A 331 1.13 1.29 -16.07
N ILE A 332 2.18 1.09 -16.86
CA ILE A 332 3.56 0.98 -16.38
C ILE A 332 4.27 2.34 -16.28
N MET A 333 4.01 3.27 -17.20
CA MET A 333 4.69 4.57 -17.17
C MET A 333 4.42 5.37 -15.89
N PRO A 334 3.17 5.44 -15.37
CA PRO A 334 2.92 6.12 -14.10
C PRO A 334 3.68 5.50 -12.93
N ILE A 335 3.77 4.16 -12.87
CA ILE A 335 4.49 3.42 -11.81
C ILE A 335 5.98 3.75 -11.88
N ARG A 336 6.56 3.64 -13.08
CA ARG A 336 7.97 3.98 -13.31
C ARG A 336 8.26 5.44 -12.95
N ASN A 337 7.37 6.37 -13.28
CA ASN A 337 7.54 7.78 -12.97
C ASN A 337 7.45 8.04 -11.47
N ARG A 338 6.52 7.40 -10.75
CA ARG A 338 6.48 7.49 -9.27
C ARG A 338 7.79 7.01 -8.67
N LEU A 339 8.27 5.83 -9.08
CA LEU A 339 9.53 5.27 -8.60
C LEU A 339 10.73 6.18 -8.91
N ALA A 340 10.80 6.73 -10.12
CA ALA A 340 11.88 7.63 -10.53
C ALA A 340 11.90 8.96 -9.75
N HIS A 341 10.75 9.38 -9.21
CA HIS A 341 10.60 10.57 -8.38
C HIS A 341 10.52 10.28 -6.88
N MET A 342 10.78 9.03 -6.46
CA MET A 342 10.66 8.58 -5.07
C MET A 342 9.29 8.90 -4.44
N ARG A 343 8.23 8.86 -5.26
CA ARG A 343 6.85 9.01 -4.79
C ARG A 343 6.30 7.68 -4.30
N MET A 344 5.35 7.73 -3.38
CA MET A 344 4.65 6.55 -2.86
C MET A 344 4.02 5.73 -3.98
N LEU A 345 4.31 4.44 -3.98
CA LEU A 345 3.72 3.42 -4.84
C LEU A 345 2.32 3.08 -4.33
N ARG A 346 1.42 2.74 -5.25
CA ARG A 346 0.03 2.41 -4.93
C ARG A 346 -0.12 0.90 -4.69
N PRO A 347 -1.10 0.45 -3.88
CA PRO A 347 -1.29 -0.98 -3.62
C PRO A 347 -1.43 -1.85 -4.87
N GLU A 348 -2.07 -1.33 -5.93
CA GLU A 348 -2.29 -2.04 -7.18
C GLU A 348 -1.07 -2.12 -8.12
N ASP A 349 -0.02 -1.35 -7.86
CA ASP A 349 1.13 -1.22 -8.76
C ASP A 349 1.90 -2.55 -8.93
N SER A 350 2.00 -3.35 -7.86
CA SER A 350 2.65 -4.66 -7.85
C SER A 350 1.99 -5.63 -8.84
N ALA A 351 0.66 -5.74 -8.78
CA ALA A 351 -0.13 -6.60 -9.66
C ALA A 351 -0.02 -6.17 -11.14
N GLU A 352 0.00 -4.87 -11.41
CA GLU A 352 0.17 -4.32 -12.75
C GLU A 352 1.54 -4.65 -13.35
N VAL A 353 2.61 -4.50 -12.56
CA VAL A 353 3.97 -4.89 -12.96
C VAL A 353 4.07 -6.39 -13.21
N ALA A 354 3.57 -7.23 -12.28
CA ALA A 354 3.60 -8.69 -12.42
C ALA A 354 2.85 -9.16 -13.68
N LYS A 355 1.67 -8.59 -13.94
CA LYS A 355 0.87 -8.86 -15.15
C LYS A 355 1.66 -8.57 -16.42
N TRP A 356 2.26 -7.38 -16.54
CA TRP A 356 2.97 -6.98 -17.75
C TRP A 356 4.30 -7.69 -17.92
N LEU A 357 5.00 -7.98 -16.83
CA LEU A 357 6.17 -8.85 -16.86
C LEU A 357 5.81 -10.19 -17.49
N ARG A 358 4.73 -10.84 -17.01
CA ARG A 358 4.28 -12.12 -17.56
C ARG A 358 3.87 -12.05 -19.03
N VAL A 359 3.17 -10.99 -19.43
CA VAL A 359 2.80 -10.77 -20.84
C VAL A 359 4.05 -10.65 -21.72
N LEU A 360 5.05 -9.90 -21.27
CA LEU A 360 6.31 -9.72 -22.02
C LEU A 360 7.14 -10.99 -22.04
N GLU A 361 7.14 -11.81 -20.99
CA GLU A 361 7.83 -13.11 -20.99
C GLU A 361 7.26 -14.01 -22.08
N LEU A 362 5.94 -14.14 -22.14
CA LEU A 362 5.28 -14.99 -23.12
C LEU A 362 5.50 -14.51 -24.56
N LYS A 363 5.69 -13.21 -24.77
CA LYS A 363 5.79 -12.62 -26.11
C LYS A 363 7.22 -12.41 -26.59
N LEU A 364 8.14 -12.04 -25.70
CA LEU A 364 9.52 -11.72 -26.05
C LEU A 364 10.50 -12.87 -25.80
N PHE A 365 10.17 -13.83 -24.94
CA PHE A 365 11.05 -14.97 -24.64
C PHE A 365 10.82 -16.17 -25.56
N VAL A 366 9.59 -16.35 -26.08
CA VAL A 366 9.25 -17.48 -26.98
C VAL A 366 9.77 -17.27 -28.41
N GLU A 367 10.02 -16.04 -28.85
CA GLU A 367 10.61 -15.75 -30.19
C GLU A 367 12.14 -15.94 -30.25
N GLY A 368 12.78 -16.40 -29.16
CA GLY A 368 14.23 -16.55 -29.05
C GLY A 368 14.73 -17.96 -28.71
N ALA A 369 13.87 -18.98 -28.77
CA ALA A 369 14.20 -20.39 -28.56
C ALA A 369 14.16 -21.16 -29.89
#